data_AF-A0A7C4HXF6-F1
#
_entry.id   AF-A0A7C4HXF6-F1
#
_cell.length_a   1.000
_cell.length_b   1.000
_cell.length_c   1.000
_cell.angle_alpha   90.00
_cell.angle_beta   90.00
_cell.angle_gamma   90.00
#
_symmetry.space_group_name_H-M   'P 1'
#
loop_
_entity.id
_entity.type
_entity.pdbx_description
1 polymer ?
#
loop_
_entity_poly.entity_id
_entity_poly.type
_entity_poly.pdbx_seq_one_letter_code
_entity_poly.pdbx_strand_id
1 'polypeptide(L)'
;MPRRLIPISEDVVNELIRVAEREGVPVRDLAEAMLKDALKGYRLMGGIGKALEEIEVLNEFKRAGGMMLPARVFYEILELMDEGSLFKLKGEVRKVFSWYGSILKNRGSHGSFKSSLLSILGVALWDMRLEVKVDGDVVKVLASSPLQPAKATAIALEAVTSLLTSIGFNVLRTHIDEGVIVVEAKEEKPSG
;
A
#
# COMPACT_ATOMS: atom_id res chain seq x y z
N MET A 1 13.74 29.18 28.62
CA MET A 1 14.53 28.04 28.08
C MET A 1 15.52 28.56 27.05
N PRO A 2 16.76 28.05 26.99
CA PRO A 2 17.72 28.46 25.97
C PRO A 2 17.17 28.15 24.57
N ARG A 3 17.32 29.10 23.64
CA ARG A 3 17.00 28.88 22.23
C ARG A 3 18.02 27.88 21.68
N ARG A 4 17.54 26.73 21.21
CA ARG A 4 18.37 25.73 20.54
C ARG A 4 18.29 25.99 19.04
N LEU A 5 19.43 26.11 18.39
CA LEU A 5 19.53 26.25 16.94
C LEU A 5 19.71 24.87 16.32
N ILE A 6 18.93 24.57 15.29
CA ILE A 6 19.08 23.37 14.47
C ILE A 6 19.60 23.86 13.12
N PRO A 7 20.81 23.47 12.68
CA PRO A 7 21.28 23.82 11.36
C PRO A 7 20.43 23.09 10.31
N ILE A 8 19.92 23.85 9.34
CA ILE A 8 19.10 23.37 8.22
C ILE A 8 19.70 23.96 6.95
N SER A 9 19.65 23.22 5.85
CA SER A 9 20.16 23.67 4.57
C SER A 9 19.33 24.82 4.00
N GLU A 10 19.97 25.72 3.25
CA GLU A 10 19.36 26.96 2.77
C GLU A 10 18.22 26.71 1.78
N ASP A 11 18.33 25.69 0.95
CA ASP A 11 17.29 25.23 0.02
C ASP A 11 15.98 24.89 0.75
N VAL A 12 16.06 24.15 1.86
CA VAL A 12 14.90 23.77 2.67
C VAL A 12 14.29 25.00 3.35
N VAL A 13 15.11 25.92 3.86
CA VAL A 13 14.63 27.17 4.46
C VAL A 13 13.91 28.03 3.41
N ASN A 14 14.46 28.14 2.21
CA ASN A 14 13.84 28.88 1.10
C ASN A 14 12.51 28.26 0.64
N GLU A 15 12.40 26.93 0.65
CA GLU A 15 11.13 26.26 0.39
C GLU A 15 10.10 26.53 1.51
N LEU A 16 10.53 26.46 2.77
CA LEU A 16 9.68 26.77 3.91
C LEU A 16 9.16 28.22 3.88
N ILE A 17 10.00 29.18 3.50
CA ILE A 17 9.61 30.59 3.31
C ILE A 17 8.51 30.69 2.25
N ARG A 18 8.69 30.06 1.09
CA ARG A 18 7.69 30.09 0.00
C ARG A 18 6.36 29.49 0.42
N VAL A 19 6.37 28.40 1.19
CA VAL A 19 5.14 27.81 1.74
C VAL A 19 4.49 28.75 2.75
N ALA A 20 5.27 29.33 3.67
CA ALA A 20 4.76 30.26 4.69
C ALA A 20 4.10 31.50 4.08
N GLU A 21 4.71 32.09 3.04
CA GLU A 21 4.15 33.21 2.29
C GLU A 21 2.84 32.85 1.60
N ARG A 22 2.78 31.67 0.97
CA ARG A 22 1.56 31.18 0.30
C ARG A 22 0.41 30.96 1.28
N GLU A 23 0.70 30.42 2.46
CA GLU A 23 -0.30 30.16 3.50
C GLU A 23 -0.59 31.42 4.37
N GLY A 24 0.14 32.52 4.18
CA GLY A 24 -0.04 33.78 4.91
C GLY A 24 0.37 33.71 6.39
N VAL A 25 1.32 32.84 6.75
CA VAL A 25 1.74 32.59 8.14
C VAL A 25 3.22 32.91 8.37
N PRO A 26 3.64 33.25 9.60
CA PRO A 26 5.06 33.41 9.91
C PRO A 26 5.84 32.11 9.73
N VAL A 27 7.01 32.17 9.10
CA VAL A 27 7.91 31.02 8.84
C VAL A 27 8.17 30.19 10.09
N ARG A 28 8.39 30.87 11.23
CA ARG A 28 8.62 30.22 12.52
C ARG A 28 7.42 29.38 12.98
N ASP A 29 6.22 29.93 12.85
CA ASP A 29 5.00 29.28 13.32
C ASP A 29 4.69 28.06 12.44
N LEU A 30 4.89 28.19 11.12
CA LEU A 30 4.83 27.06 10.19
C LEU A 30 5.87 25.99 10.53
N ALA A 31 7.13 26.38 10.76
CA ALA A 31 8.20 25.44 11.12
C ALA A 31 7.84 24.64 12.39
N GLU A 32 7.34 25.33 13.42
CA GLU A 32 6.97 24.71 14.68
C GLU A 32 5.76 23.77 14.51
N ALA A 33 4.76 24.16 13.72
CA ALA A 33 3.62 23.31 13.40
C ALA A 33 4.04 22.04 12.64
N MET A 34 4.83 22.19 11.58
CA MET A 34 5.34 21.07 10.78
C MET A 34 6.18 20.10 11.62
N LEU A 35 7.04 20.60 12.52
CA LEU A 35 7.82 19.74 13.42
C LEU A 35 6.93 18.99 14.41
N LYS A 36 5.86 19.61 14.92
CA LYS A 36 4.89 18.94 15.80
C LYS A 36 4.14 17.84 15.06
N ASP A 37 3.71 18.10 13.83
CA ASP A 37 3.00 17.12 13.00
C ASP A 37 3.91 15.98 12.55
N ALA A 38 5.15 16.28 12.17
CA ALA A 38 6.21 15.33 11.90
C ALA A 38 6.41 14.36 13.07
N LEU A 39 6.53 14.89 14.30
CA LEU A 39 6.66 14.08 15.51
C LEU A 39 5.40 13.27 15.82
N LYS A 40 4.21 13.80 15.53
CA LYS A 40 2.94 13.07 15.68
C LYS A 40 2.86 11.90 14.71
N GLY A 41 3.17 12.13 13.43
CA GLY A 41 3.24 11.10 12.39
C GLY A 41 4.26 10.02 12.74
N TYR A 42 5.44 10.41 13.24
CA TYR A 42 6.46 9.48 13.69
C TYR A 42 5.94 8.54 14.80
N ARG A 43 5.21 9.07 15.78
CA ARG A 43 4.62 8.27 16.87
C ARG A 43 3.49 7.34 16.41
N LEU A 44 2.64 7.80 15.49
CA LEU A 44 1.49 7.03 15.02
C LEU A 44 1.90 5.90 14.08
N MET A 45 2.85 6.17 13.17
CA MET A 45 3.15 5.29 12.05
C MET A 45 4.54 4.64 12.13
N GLY A 46 5.34 5.00 13.14
CA GLY A 46 6.73 4.54 13.27
C GLY A 46 7.72 5.26 12.36
N GLY A 47 7.28 6.29 11.63
CA GLY A 47 8.12 7.09 10.74
C GLY A 47 7.32 7.94 9.75
N ILE A 48 7.82 9.13 9.43
CA ILE A 48 7.18 10.06 8.47
C ILE A 48 7.23 9.51 7.04
N GLY A 49 8.35 8.88 6.65
CA GLY A 49 8.48 8.26 5.32
C GLY A 49 7.41 7.20 5.07
N LYS A 50 7.15 6.33 6.05
CA LYS A 50 6.08 5.32 5.96
C LYS A 50 4.69 5.94 5.83
N ALA A 51 4.43 7.03 6.57
CA ALA A 51 3.16 7.74 6.46
C ALA A 51 2.95 8.34 5.06
N LEU A 52 4.01 8.89 4.45
CA LEU A 52 3.96 9.42 3.07
C LEU A 52 3.72 8.31 2.04
N GLU A 53 4.42 7.17 2.16
CA GLU A 53 4.22 6.01 1.28
C GLU A 53 2.76 5.51 1.31
N GLU A 54 2.16 5.39 2.49
CA GLU A 54 0.74 4.98 2.61
C GLU A 54 -0.21 6.02 1.99
N ILE A 55 0.06 7.32 2.17
CA ILE A 55 -0.73 8.41 1.57
C ILE A 55 -0.63 8.38 0.04
N GLU A 56 0.54 8.11 -0.52
CA GLU A 56 0.74 7.99 -1.97
C GLU A 56 -0.10 6.85 -2.55
N VAL A 57 -0.07 5.68 -1.92
CA VAL A 57 -0.90 4.53 -2.32
C VAL A 57 -2.39 4.84 -2.18
N LEU A 58 -2.82 5.49 -1.10
CA LEU A 58 -4.22 5.89 -0.91
C LEU A 58 -4.68 6.89 -1.99
N ASN A 59 -3.81 7.82 -2.37
CA ASN A 59 -4.10 8.76 -3.45
C ASN A 59 -4.19 8.05 -4.81
N GLU A 60 -3.37 7.03 -5.06
CA GLU A 60 -3.52 6.17 -6.23
C GLU A 60 -4.82 5.37 -6.21
N PHE A 61 -5.16 4.78 -5.07
CA PHE A 61 -6.42 4.08 -4.84
C PHE A 61 -7.62 4.96 -5.16
N LYS A 62 -7.61 6.19 -4.65
CA LYS A 62 -8.63 7.18 -4.96
C LYS A 62 -8.69 7.52 -6.44
N ARG A 63 -7.55 7.74 -7.10
CA ARG A 63 -7.50 8.03 -8.56
C ARG A 63 -7.97 6.86 -9.42
N ALA A 64 -7.78 5.63 -8.95
CA ALA A 64 -8.26 4.41 -9.61
C ALA A 64 -9.77 4.17 -9.42
N GLY A 65 -10.50 5.09 -8.78
CA GLY A 65 -11.93 4.95 -8.50
C GLY A 65 -12.24 4.10 -7.26
N GLY A 66 -11.23 3.83 -6.42
CA GLY A 66 -11.39 3.09 -5.19
C GLY A 66 -12.32 3.78 -4.20
N MET A 67 -13.13 2.98 -3.51
CA MET A 67 -14.03 3.43 -2.44
C MET A 67 -13.71 2.69 -1.14
N MET A 68 -13.76 3.39 -0.02
CA MET A 68 -13.62 2.78 1.32
C MET A 68 -14.99 2.37 1.84
N LEU A 69 -15.10 1.11 2.26
CA LEU A 69 -16.31 0.53 2.84
C LEU A 69 -15.91 -0.30 4.07
N PRO A 70 -16.70 -0.34 5.15
CA PRO A 70 -16.46 -1.28 6.25
C PRO A 70 -16.41 -2.73 5.75
N ALA A 71 -15.45 -3.53 6.26
CA ALA A 71 -15.16 -4.86 5.69
C ALA A 71 -16.39 -5.77 5.72
N ARG A 72 -17.16 -5.72 6.82
CA ARG A 72 -18.43 -6.44 6.95
C ARG A 72 -19.44 -6.08 5.87
N VAL A 73 -19.57 -4.80 5.50
CA VAL A 73 -20.49 -4.38 4.43
C VAL A 73 -20.05 -4.98 3.10
N PHE A 74 -18.75 -4.96 2.82
CA PHE A 74 -18.21 -5.58 1.60
C PHE A 74 -18.44 -7.10 1.58
N TYR A 75 -18.27 -7.79 2.70
CA TYR A 75 -18.50 -9.23 2.80
C TYR A 75 -19.96 -9.60 2.56
N GLU A 76 -20.91 -8.87 3.16
CA GLU A 76 -22.34 -9.09 2.92
C GLU A 76 -22.68 -8.94 1.43
N ILE A 77 -22.10 -7.95 0.75
CA ILE A 77 -22.26 -7.78 -0.70
C ILE A 77 -21.72 -9.00 -1.46
N LEU A 78 -20.54 -9.49 -1.10
CA LEU A 78 -19.94 -10.66 -1.75
C LEU A 78 -20.77 -11.93 -1.53
N GLU A 79 -21.33 -12.13 -0.34
CA GLU A 79 -22.15 -13.31 -0.05
C GLU A 79 -23.43 -13.34 -0.88
N LEU A 80 -24.01 -12.18 -1.19
CA LEU A 80 -25.17 -12.05 -2.07
C LEU A 80 -24.84 -12.26 -3.56
N MET A 81 -23.57 -12.25 -3.96
CA MET A 81 -23.19 -12.46 -5.36
C MET A 81 -23.29 -13.93 -5.76
N ASP A 82 -23.91 -14.17 -6.93
CA ASP A 82 -23.79 -15.44 -7.65
C ASP A 82 -22.36 -15.66 -8.20
N GLU A 83 -22.08 -16.88 -8.66
CA GLU A 83 -20.76 -17.26 -9.17
C GLU A 83 -20.34 -16.44 -10.41
N GLY A 84 -21.27 -16.09 -11.29
CA GLY A 84 -20.99 -15.31 -12.49
C GLY A 84 -20.60 -13.86 -12.17
N SER A 85 -21.28 -13.26 -11.21
CA SER A 85 -20.99 -11.92 -10.68
C SER A 85 -19.65 -11.90 -9.95
N LEU A 86 -19.39 -12.93 -9.13
CA LEU A 86 -18.10 -13.10 -8.45
C LEU A 86 -16.95 -13.27 -9.45
N PHE A 87 -17.17 -14.03 -10.53
CA PHE A 87 -16.17 -14.20 -11.60
C PHE A 87 -15.85 -12.89 -12.30
N LYS A 88 -16.87 -12.08 -12.64
CA LYS A 88 -16.68 -10.74 -13.21
C LYS A 88 -15.90 -9.82 -12.26
N LEU A 89 -16.24 -9.84 -10.96
CA LEU A 89 -15.54 -9.07 -9.95
C LEU A 89 -14.05 -9.46 -9.85
N LYS A 90 -13.73 -10.76 -9.85
CA LYS A 90 -12.33 -11.23 -9.92
C LYS A 90 -11.61 -10.69 -11.14
N GLY A 91 -12.29 -10.62 -12.29
CA GLY A 91 -11.76 -10.00 -13.50
C GLY A 91 -11.41 -8.52 -13.34
N GLU A 92 -12.26 -7.74 -12.68
CA GLU A 92 -11.98 -6.33 -12.40
C GLU A 92 -10.84 -6.15 -11.38
N VAL A 93 -10.82 -6.97 -10.33
CA VAL A 93 -9.70 -7.03 -9.36
C VAL A 93 -8.40 -7.30 -10.09
N ARG A 94 -8.35 -8.32 -10.97
CA ARG A 94 -7.17 -8.62 -11.77
C ARG A 94 -6.68 -7.42 -12.56
N LYS A 95 -7.58 -6.69 -13.25
CA LYS A 95 -7.22 -5.49 -14.03
C LYS A 95 -6.61 -4.40 -13.15
N VAL A 96 -7.24 -4.11 -12.02
CA VAL A 96 -6.79 -3.07 -11.09
C VAL A 96 -5.42 -3.41 -10.51
N PHE A 97 -5.23 -4.62 -9.99
CA PHE A 97 -3.95 -5.03 -9.40
C PHE A 97 -2.84 -5.22 -10.44
N SER A 98 -3.19 -5.59 -11.68
CA SER A 98 -2.22 -5.59 -12.78
C SER A 98 -1.75 -4.18 -13.16
N TRP A 99 -2.65 -3.20 -13.11
CA TRP A 99 -2.30 -1.80 -13.33
C TRP A 99 -1.39 -1.28 -12.21
N TYR A 100 -1.68 -1.59 -10.95
CA TYR A 100 -0.78 -1.26 -9.83
C TYR A 100 0.60 -1.87 -9.99
N GLY A 101 0.70 -3.14 -10.36
CA GLY A 101 2.00 -3.75 -10.60
C GLY A 101 2.73 -3.10 -11.77
N SER A 102 2.02 -2.72 -12.82
CA SER A 102 2.62 -1.93 -13.92
C SER A 102 3.19 -0.61 -13.42
N ILE A 103 2.53 0.07 -12.47
CA ILE A 103 3.07 1.29 -11.85
C ILE A 103 4.34 0.99 -11.05
N LEU A 104 4.29 -0.02 -10.17
CA LEU A 104 5.44 -0.42 -9.36
C LEU A 104 6.67 -0.78 -10.20
N LYS A 105 6.46 -1.54 -11.28
CA LYS A 105 7.52 -1.98 -12.18
C LYS A 105 8.21 -0.80 -12.87
N ASN A 106 7.46 0.26 -13.20
CA ASN A 106 7.96 1.37 -14.02
C ASN A 106 8.39 2.62 -13.23
N ARG A 107 7.79 2.90 -12.06
CA ARG A 107 8.15 4.10 -11.28
C ARG A 107 9.44 3.96 -10.47
N GLY A 108 9.92 2.74 -10.27
CA GLY A 108 10.95 2.44 -9.27
C GLY A 108 10.35 2.55 -7.87
N SER A 109 10.72 1.62 -6.97
CA SER A 109 10.22 1.63 -5.60
C SER A 109 10.73 2.85 -4.84
N HIS A 110 9.83 3.63 -4.23
CA HIS A 110 10.22 4.51 -3.12
C HIS A 110 10.50 3.58 -1.94
N GLY A 111 11.78 3.25 -1.72
CA GLY A 111 12.22 2.25 -0.75
C GLY A 111 12.47 0.86 -1.35
N SER A 112 12.41 -0.17 -0.50
CA SER A 112 12.65 -1.57 -0.92
C SER A 112 11.44 -2.15 -1.65
N PHE A 113 11.64 -3.13 -2.54
CA PHE A 113 10.55 -3.91 -3.16
C PHE A 113 9.53 -4.41 -2.13
N LYS A 114 10.01 -4.90 -0.99
CA LYS A 114 9.18 -5.38 0.12
C LYS A 114 8.29 -4.28 0.70
N SER A 115 8.81 -3.07 0.92
CA SER A 115 8.03 -1.97 1.50
C SER A 115 6.94 -1.52 0.53
N SER A 116 7.26 -1.38 -0.76
CA SER A 116 6.25 -1.03 -1.77
C SER A 116 5.14 -2.07 -1.90
N LEU A 117 5.49 -3.37 -1.85
CA LEU A 117 4.50 -4.44 -1.87
C LEU A 117 3.59 -4.41 -0.62
N LEU A 118 4.18 -4.18 0.55
CA LEU A 118 3.43 -4.04 1.80
C LEU A 118 2.49 -2.82 1.78
N SER A 119 2.91 -1.69 1.21
CA SER A 119 2.08 -0.49 1.15
C SER A 119 0.85 -0.70 0.26
N ILE A 120 1.02 -1.28 -0.94
CA ILE A 120 -0.11 -1.55 -1.86
C ILE A 120 -1.03 -2.62 -1.30
N LEU A 121 -0.47 -3.75 -0.87
CA LEU A 121 -1.29 -4.83 -0.30
C LEU A 121 -1.95 -4.40 1.01
N GLY A 122 -1.31 -3.55 1.81
CA GLY A 122 -1.86 -3.02 3.06
C GLY A 122 -3.10 -2.16 2.83
N VAL A 123 -3.13 -1.36 1.76
CA VAL A 123 -4.34 -0.60 1.38
C VAL A 123 -5.41 -1.52 0.80
N ALA A 124 -5.01 -2.49 -0.02
CA ALA A 124 -5.91 -3.43 -0.68
C ALA A 124 -6.60 -4.42 0.27
N LEU A 125 -5.83 -4.95 1.22
CA LEU A 125 -6.20 -6.00 2.16
C LEU A 125 -6.23 -5.41 3.58
N TRP A 126 -6.86 -4.25 3.69
CA TRP A 126 -6.85 -3.39 4.88
C TRP A 126 -7.35 -4.06 6.17
N ASP A 127 -8.17 -5.09 6.07
CA ASP A 127 -8.67 -5.88 7.21
C ASP A 127 -7.80 -7.10 7.54
N MET A 128 -6.80 -7.40 6.69
CA MET A 128 -5.91 -8.55 6.85
C MET A 128 -4.58 -8.14 7.46
N ARG A 129 -4.06 -8.97 8.36
CA ARG A 129 -2.66 -8.91 8.77
C ARG A 129 -1.78 -9.46 7.66
N LEU A 130 -0.83 -8.64 7.20
CA LEU A 130 0.09 -8.97 6.12
C LEU A 130 1.50 -9.23 6.62
N GLU A 131 2.13 -10.26 6.06
CA GLU A 131 3.54 -10.55 6.21
C GLU A 131 4.14 -10.85 4.84
N VAL A 132 5.20 -10.12 4.49
CA VAL A 132 5.96 -10.32 3.24
C VAL A 132 7.39 -10.72 3.59
N LYS A 133 7.81 -11.85 3.06
CA LYS A 133 9.20 -12.33 3.10
C LYS A 133 9.76 -12.33 1.68
N VAL A 134 10.98 -11.83 1.54
CA VAL A 134 11.72 -11.82 0.27
C VAL A 134 13.04 -12.54 0.55
N ASP A 135 13.31 -13.59 -0.21
CA ASP A 135 14.52 -14.40 -0.12
C ASP A 135 15.08 -14.62 -1.53
N GLY A 136 16.10 -13.86 -1.89
CA GLY A 136 16.64 -13.84 -3.25
C GLY A 136 15.58 -13.46 -4.29
N ASP A 137 15.31 -14.37 -5.21
CA ASP A 137 14.32 -14.22 -6.28
C ASP A 137 12.92 -14.76 -5.90
N VAL A 138 12.71 -15.18 -4.65
CA VAL A 138 11.43 -15.70 -4.15
C VAL A 138 10.78 -14.70 -3.20
N VAL A 139 9.49 -14.46 -3.42
CA VAL A 139 8.62 -13.70 -2.52
C VAL A 139 7.54 -14.61 -1.95
N LYS A 140 7.31 -14.47 -0.65
CA LYS A 140 6.23 -15.13 0.07
C LYS A 140 5.35 -14.09 0.76
N VAL A 141 4.08 -14.10 0.41
CA VAL A 141 3.03 -13.26 0.99
C VAL A 141 2.13 -14.15 1.84
N LEU A 142 1.98 -13.80 3.11
CA LEU A 142 0.97 -14.34 4.01
C LEU A 142 0.00 -13.20 4.34
N ALA A 143 -1.29 -13.43 4.13
CA ALA A 143 -2.33 -12.55 4.62
C ALA A 143 -3.32 -13.35 5.46
N SER A 144 -3.76 -12.80 6.59
CA SER A 144 -4.76 -13.45 7.44
C SER A 144 -5.75 -12.47 8.07
N SER A 145 -7.03 -12.84 8.11
CA SER A 145 -8.11 -12.10 8.78
C SER A 145 -9.11 -13.10 9.36
N PRO A 146 -9.33 -13.14 10.70
CA PRO A 146 -10.22 -14.11 11.31
C PRO A 146 -11.71 -13.87 11.01
N LEU A 147 -12.05 -12.76 10.36
CA LEU A 147 -13.43 -12.36 10.06
C LEU A 147 -13.75 -12.40 8.56
N GLN A 148 -12.77 -12.77 7.71
CA GLN A 148 -12.93 -12.70 6.28
C GLN A 148 -13.50 -14.02 5.72
N PRO A 149 -14.67 -13.99 5.05
CA PRO A 149 -15.30 -15.19 4.51
C PRO A 149 -14.57 -15.72 3.27
N ALA A 150 -14.91 -16.94 2.85
CA ALA A 150 -14.26 -17.62 1.73
C ALA A 150 -14.29 -16.81 0.41
N LYS A 151 -15.43 -16.18 0.07
CA LYS A 151 -15.52 -15.35 -1.16
C LYS A 151 -14.58 -14.16 -1.12
N ALA A 152 -14.52 -13.45 0.01
CA ALA A 152 -13.61 -12.33 0.20
C ALA A 152 -12.14 -12.76 0.17
N THR A 153 -11.84 -13.92 0.77
CA THR A 153 -10.50 -14.50 0.76
C THR A 153 -10.05 -14.87 -0.66
N ALA A 154 -10.97 -15.36 -1.50
CA ALA A 154 -10.69 -15.63 -2.91
C ALA A 154 -10.45 -14.34 -3.73
N ILE A 155 -11.12 -13.24 -3.39
CA ILE A 155 -10.82 -11.91 -3.97
C ILE A 155 -9.42 -11.43 -3.54
N ALA A 156 -9.07 -11.59 -2.27
CA ALA A 156 -7.75 -11.23 -1.75
C ALA A 156 -6.64 -12.02 -2.46
N LEU A 157 -6.84 -13.33 -2.66
CA LEU A 157 -5.90 -14.16 -3.41
C LEU A 157 -5.68 -13.62 -4.83
N GLU A 158 -6.77 -13.32 -5.55
CA GLU A 158 -6.71 -12.79 -6.92
C GLU A 158 -5.94 -11.46 -6.97
N ALA A 159 -6.15 -10.57 -5.99
CA ALA A 159 -5.42 -9.31 -5.89
C ALA A 159 -3.90 -9.54 -5.75
N VAL A 160 -3.49 -10.40 -4.82
CA VAL A 160 -2.07 -10.70 -4.58
C VAL A 160 -1.43 -11.36 -5.79
N THR A 161 -2.06 -12.38 -6.38
CA THR A 161 -1.49 -13.08 -7.54
C THR A 161 -1.39 -12.16 -8.75
N SER A 162 -2.40 -11.34 -9.02
CA SER A 162 -2.39 -10.39 -10.14
C SER A 162 -1.30 -9.33 -9.99
N LEU A 163 -1.10 -8.84 -8.77
CA LEU A 163 -0.04 -7.88 -8.48
C LEU A 163 1.35 -8.50 -8.71
N LEU A 164 1.59 -9.70 -8.16
CA LEU A 164 2.86 -10.40 -8.32
C LEU A 164 3.16 -10.76 -9.78
N THR A 165 2.17 -11.26 -10.52
CA THR A 165 2.36 -11.57 -11.95
C THR A 165 2.67 -10.32 -12.76
N SER A 166 1.97 -9.21 -12.53
CA SER A 166 2.19 -7.99 -13.31
C SER A 166 3.55 -7.31 -13.05
N ILE A 167 4.15 -7.51 -11.87
CA ILE A 167 5.52 -7.05 -11.57
C ILE A 167 6.60 -8.03 -12.06
N GLY A 168 6.24 -9.17 -12.67
CA GLY A 168 7.17 -10.11 -13.27
C GLY A 168 7.51 -11.33 -12.42
N PHE A 169 6.65 -11.72 -11.48
CA PHE A 169 6.81 -12.96 -10.72
C PHE A 169 5.87 -14.05 -11.24
N ASN A 170 6.40 -15.25 -11.39
CA ASN A 170 5.59 -16.44 -11.62
C ASN A 170 5.14 -17.04 -10.28
N VAL A 171 3.83 -17.22 -10.10
CA VAL A 171 3.25 -17.80 -8.89
C VAL A 171 3.56 -19.30 -8.86
N LEU A 172 4.37 -19.73 -7.89
CA LEU A 172 4.79 -21.12 -7.73
C LEU A 172 3.72 -21.94 -6.99
N ARG A 173 3.19 -21.37 -5.92
CA ARG A 173 2.22 -22.05 -5.06
C ARG A 173 1.27 -21.05 -4.42
N THR A 174 0.01 -21.46 -4.34
CA THR A 174 -1.00 -20.81 -3.51
C THR A 174 -1.52 -21.80 -2.48
N HIS A 175 -1.86 -21.28 -1.31
CA HIS A 175 -2.68 -21.96 -0.32
C HIS A 175 -3.77 -20.98 0.11
N ILE A 176 -5.00 -21.46 0.16
CA ILE A 176 -6.17 -20.69 0.53
C ILE A 176 -6.99 -21.51 1.52
N ASP A 177 -7.33 -20.87 2.63
CA ASP A 177 -8.32 -21.30 3.61
C ASP A 177 -9.18 -20.06 3.93
N GLU A 178 -10.35 -20.21 4.55
CA GLU A 178 -11.16 -19.07 4.94
C GLU A 178 -10.37 -18.11 5.83
N GLY A 179 -10.25 -16.86 5.37
CA GLY A 179 -9.50 -15.82 6.05
C GLY A 179 -7.98 -15.96 6.00
N VAL A 180 -7.42 -16.90 5.23
CA VAL A 180 -5.97 -17.10 5.11
C VAL A 180 -5.55 -17.32 3.66
N ILE A 181 -4.58 -16.54 3.19
CA ILE A 181 -3.89 -16.78 1.93
C ILE A 181 -2.38 -16.85 2.14
N VAL A 182 -1.76 -17.80 1.45
CA VAL A 182 -0.30 -17.87 1.30
C VAL A 182 0.01 -17.95 -0.18
N VAL A 183 0.80 -16.99 -0.66
CA VAL A 183 1.27 -16.96 -2.05
C VAL A 183 2.78 -16.97 -2.06
N GLU A 184 3.35 -17.93 -2.78
CA GLU A 184 4.78 -18.02 -3.05
C GLU A 184 4.99 -17.83 -4.54
N ALA A 185 5.85 -16.88 -4.90
CA ALA A 185 6.13 -16.53 -6.29
C ALA A 185 7.62 -16.28 -6.49
N LYS A 186 8.10 -16.52 -7.71
CA LYS A 186 9.50 -16.37 -8.09
C LYS A 186 9.65 -15.40 -9.24
N GLU A 187 10.63 -14.50 -9.17
CA GLU A 187 10.92 -13.55 -10.23
C GLU A 187 11.29 -14.27 -11.54
N GLU A 188 10.63 -13.89 -12.63
CA GLU A 188 11.01 -14.34 -13.97
C GLU A 188 12.25 -13.54 -14.39
N LYS A 189 13.41 -14.22 -14.45
CA LYS A 189 14.59 -13.60 -15.09
C LYS A 189 14.27 -13.37 -16.57
N PRO A 190 14.54 -12.19 -17.13
CA PRO A 190 14.39 -11.99 -18.56
C PRO A 190 15.28 -13.01 -19.30
N SER A 191 14.68 -13.77 -20.20
CA SER A 191 15.41 -14.57 -21.18
C SER A 191 16.36 -13.63 -21.93
N GLY A 192 17.66 -13.83 -21.74
CA GLY A 192 18.71 -13.08 -22.42
C GLY A 192 18.71 -13.28 -23.93
#